data_AF-A0A521K343-F1
#
_entry.id   AF-A0A521K343-F1
#
_cell.length_a   1.000
_cell.length_b   1.000
_cell.length_c   1.000
_cell.angle_alpha   90.00
_cell.angle_beta   90.00
_cell.angle_gamma   90.00
#
_symmetry.space_group_name_H-M   'P 1'
#
loop_
_entity.id
_entity.type
_entity.pdbx_description
1 polymer ?
#
loop_
_entity_poly.entity_id
_entity_poly.type
_entity_poly.pdbx_seq_one_letter_code
_entity_poly.pdbx_strand_id
1 'polypeptide(L)'
;MIAEIDSAMGEFARNAQCWILRMGRTRPPFQDMPIAYQRRSSSSSTATGTAQFQTQAWIEFCSEAGGFVRAAHSREESRKRCMNISWNQFDADEFSFHRDPVLVIEDFWTDAERQVLLQAGTRAAWRALSEMPHVRATFPDCGNWGKAEMARPEAERLLERLSLPCIERYIESFPSIRRRHMSFSYYSYAAGDCLLTHDDTVQTAGPANARHGVAPLRRLALVTYLHDEWQPDWGGELIIYANGSGGGMNRRRLSITHCIAPLPGSLVLFTVPRFHRVCRVDPVGGEYKRLSVAGWLMTEHGA
;
A
#
# COMPACT_ATOMS: atom_id res chain seq x y z
N MET A 1 2.98 33.34 -12.94
CA MET A 1 2.64 31.90 -13.02
C MET A 1 3.54 31.00 -12.15
N ILE A 2 4.19 31.53 -11.11
CA ILE A 2 4.97 30.75 -10.09
C ILE A 2 4.35 30.92 -8.68
N ALA A 3 3.49 31.93 -8.48
CA ALA A 3 2.85 32.23 -7.20
C ALA A 3 1.59 31.38 -6.88
N GLU A 4 1.03 30.65 -7.86
CA GLU A 4 -0.20 29.86 -7.67
C GLU A 4 0.05 28.42 -7.20
N ILE A 5 1.28 27.92 -7.30
CA ILE A 5 1.64 26.54 -6.87
C ILE A 5 2.00 26.51 -5.37
N ASP A 6 2.59 27.58 -4.82
CA ASP A 6 2.86 27.69 -3.38
C ASP A 6 1.59 27.81 -2.52
N SER A 7 0.49 28.31 -3.11
CA SER A 7 -0.80 28.41 -2.41
C SER A 7 -1.46 27.04 -2.20
N ALA A 8 -1.30 26.11 -3.16
CA ALA A 8 -1.92 24.78 -3.10
C ALA A 8 -1.27 23.85 -2.06
N MET A 9 0.03 23.99 -1.80
CA MET A 9 0.73 23.23 -0.75
C MET A 9 0.56 23.84 0.65
N GLY A 10 0.46 25.17 0.76
CA GLY A 10 0.22 25.87 2.02
C GLY A 10 -1.17 25.65 2.62
N GLU A 11 -2.18 25.35 1.79
CA GLU A 11 -3.55 25.06 2.23
C GLU A 11 -3.78 23.60 2.66
N PHE A 12 -2.96 22.67 2.15
CA PHE A 12 -2.97 21.26 2.56
C PHE A 12 -2.48 21.08 4.01
N ALA A 13 -1.43 21.81 4.40
CA ALA A 13 -0.89 21.79 5.76
C ALA A 13 -1.87 22.37 6.81
N ARG A 14 -2.74 23.32 6.42
CA ARG A 14 -3.71 23.96 7.33
C ARG A 14 -4.90 23.07 7.68
N ASN A 15 -5.22 22.06 6.86
CA ASN A 15 -6.40 21.21 7.07
C ASN A 15 -6.09 19.78 7.55
N ALA A 16 -4.84 19.31 7.47
CA ALA A 16 -4.38 18.22 8.34
C ALA A 16 -4.65 18.54 9.83
N GLN A 17 -4.63 19.84 10.18
CA GLN A 17 -5.05 20.36 11.48
C GLN A 17 -6.56 20.22 11.77
N CYS A 18 -7.41 20.17 10.74
CA CYS A 18 -8.86 20.01 10.91
C CYS A 18 -9.27 18.55 11.15
N TRP A 19 -8.50 17.59 10.64
CA TRP A 19 -8.61 16.16 10.97
C TRP A 19 -8.32 15.89 12.47
N ILE A 20 -7.40 16.65 13.06
CA ILE A 20 -7.00 16.56 14.48
C ILE A 20 -8.14 16.92 15.45
N LEU A 21 -9.07 17.81 15.08
CA LEU A 21 -10.16 18.22 15.97
C LEU A 21 -11.33 17.23 16.01
N ARG A 22 -11.47 16.37 14.99
CA ARG A 22 -12.62 15.45 14.86
C ARG A 22 -12.42 14.13 15.62
N MET A 23 -11.17 13.73 15.86
CA MET A 23 -10.83 12.50 16.60
C MET A 23 -10.93 12.66 18.13
N GLY A 24 -11.08 13.90 18.63
CA GLY A 24 -11.07 14.21 20.07
C GLY A 24 -12.44 14.37 20.76
N ARG A 25 -13.59 14.03 20.13
CA ARG A 25 -14.92 14.23 20.76
C ARG A 25 -15.83 13.00 20.64
N THR A 26 -15.83 12.23 21.72
CA THR A 26 -16.96 11.52 22.38
C THR A 26 -18.13 10.98 21.53
N ARG A 27 -18.35 9.65 21.60
CA ARG A 27 -19.61 8.93 21.29
C ARG A 27 -20.82 9.53 22.05
N PRO A 28 -22.05 9.36 21.54
CA PRO A 28 -22.97 8.39 22.19
C PRO A 28 -23.89 7.66 21.16
N PRO A 29 -24.95 6.93 21.56
CA PRO A 29 -24.97 5.47 21.61
C PRO A 29 -25.82 4.82 20.50
N PHE A 30 -25.60 3.52 20.34
CA PHE A 30 -26.45 2.57 19.61
C PHE A 30 -27.91 2.61 20.06
N GLN A 31 -28.83 2.57 19.10
CA GLN A 31 -30.21 2.10 19.29
C GLN A 31 -30.63 1.22 18.11
N ASP A 32 -31.35 0.16 18.47
CA ASP A 32 -31.70 -1.04 17.71
C ASP A 32 -32.53 -0.81 16.43
N MET A 33 -32.49 -1.77 15.50
CA MET A 33 -33.68 -2.24 14.76
C MET A 33 -33.41 -3.59 14.03
N PRO A 34 -34.47 -4.38 13.74
CA PRO A 34 -34.41 -5.84 13.72
C PRO A 34 -34.29 -6.50 12.34
N ILE A 35 -33.97 -7.79 12.43
CA ILE A 35 -33.87 -8.82 11.39
C ILE A 35 -35.19 -8.97 10.62
N ALA A 36 -35.12 -8.99 9.29
CA ALA A 36 -36.13 -9.60 8.43
C ALA A 36 -35.48 -10.57 7.43
N TYR A 37 -35.81 -11.83 7.62
CA TYR A 37 -35.45 -12.99 6.82
C TYR A 37 -36.45 -13.13 5.66
N GLN A 38 -35.97 -13.26 4.42
CA GLN A 38 -36.78 -13.83 3.35
C GLN A 38 -35.95 -14.68 2.38
N ARG A 39 -36.53 -15.83 2.08
CA ARG A 39 -35.96 -17.02 1.42
C ARG A 39 -36.73 -17.25 0.11
N ARG A 40 -36.03 -17.56 -0.99
CA ARG A 40 -36.45 -18.36 -2.18
C ARG A 40 -35.23 -18.41 -3.13
N SER A 41 -34.54 -19.55 -3.31
CA SER A 41 -34.77 -20.62 -4.33
C SER A 41 -35.02 -20.08 -5.75
N SER A 42 -34.43 -20.52 -6.84
CA SER A 42 -33.46 -21.57 -7.22
C SER A 42 -33.36 -21.51 -8.75
N SER A 43 -32.20 -21.75 -9.38
CA SER A 43 -32.10 -22.58 -10.60
C SER A 43 -30.67 -22.64 -11.15
N SER A 44 -30.40 -23.80 -11.73
CA SER A 44 -29.20 -24.39 -12.30
C SER A 44 -28.85 -23.92 -13.72
N SER A 45 -27.57 -23.94 -14.09
CA SER A 45 -27.01 -24.56 -15.32
C SER A 45 -25.48 -24.33 -15.34
N THR A 46 -24.65 -25.36 -15.18
CA THR A 46 -23.83 -26.11 -16.17
C THR A 46 -22.66 -25.38 -16.83
N ALA A 47 -21.50 -26.05 -16.75
CA ALA A 47 -20.28 -25.96 -17.56
C ALA A 47 -19.36 -24.75 -17.27
N THR A 48 -18.02 -24.82 -17.25
CA THR A 48 -17.02 -25.77 -17.76
C THR A 48 -15.77 -25.68 -16.87
N GLY A 49 -15.14 -26.82 -16.59
CA GLY A 49 -13.84 -26.86 -15.91
C GLY A 49 -12.70 -26.68 -16.91
N THR A 50 -11.76 -25.78 -16.60
CA THR A 50 -10.33 -25.79 -17.01
C THR A 50 -9.59 -24.54 -16.47
N ALA A 51 -9.73 -24.23 -15.18
CA ALA A 51 -8.94 -23.16 -14.54
C ALA A 51 -8.43 -23.53 -13.13
N GLN A 52 -8.73 -24.75 -12.66
CA GLN A 52 -8.54 -25.13 -11.26
C GLN A 52 -7.19 -25.80 -10.97
N PHE A 53 -6.40 -26.13 -12.01
CA PHE A 53 -5.12 -26.85 -11.85
C PHE A 53 -3.88 -25.94 -11.77
N GLN A 54 -3.97 -24.65 -12.12
CA GLN A 54 -2.81 -23.75 -12.13
C GLN A 54 -2.68 -22.88 -10.86
N THR A 55 -3.79 -22.63 -10.14
CA THR A 55 -3.76 -21.89 -8.87
C THR A 55 -3.10 -22.68 -7.73
N GLN A 56 -3.06 -24.01 -7.84
CA GLN A 56 -2.52 -24.90 -6.81
C GLN A 56 -0.99 -24.95 -6.82
N ALA A 57 -0.36 -24.86 -8.01
CA ALA A 57 1.10 -24.87 -8.16
C ALA A 57 1.79 -23.61 -7.56
N TRP A 58 1.10 -22.47 -7.55
CA TRP A 58 1.63 -21.23 -6.97
C TRP A 58 1.58 -21.22 -5.42
N ILE A 59 0.55 -21.85 -4.84
CA ILE A 59 0.43 -22.07 -3.39
C ILE A 59 1.49 -23.08 -2.92
N GLU A 60 1.78 -24.09 -3.73
CA GLU A 60 2.81 -25.10 -3.45
C GLU A 60 4.24 -24.53 -3.56
N PHE A 61 4.53 -23.66 -4.54
CA PHE A 61 5.85 -23.02 -4.66
C PHE A 61 6.19 -22.11 -3.45
N CYS A 62 5.19 -21.47 -2.84
CA CYS A 62 5.39 -20.71 -1.60
C CYS A 62 5.57 -21.61 -0.36
N SER A 63 5.14 -22.89 -0.41
CA SER A 63 5.29 -23.85 0.69
C SER A 63 6.58 -24.68 0.61
N GLU A 64 7.07 -25.01 -0.60
CA GLU A 64 8.20 -25.93 -0.78
C GLU A 64 9.58 -25.32 -0.46
N ALA A 65 9.68 -24.00 -0.22
CA ALA A 65 10.90 -23.38 0.27
C ALA A 65 11.23 -23.72 1.75
N GLY A 66 10.41 -24.52 2.43
CA GLY A 66 10.63 -24.95 3.80
C GLY A 66 10.32 -26.43 4.02
N GLY A 67 11.32 -27.30 3.87
CA GLY A 67 11.13 -28.69 4.29
C GLY A 67 12.40 -29.53 4.29
N PHE A 68 13.06 -29.64 5.45
CA PHE A 68 13.46 -30.93 6.03
C PHE A 68 14.04 -30.76 7.45
N VAL A 69 13.20 -30.83 8.51
CA VAL A 69 13.50 -31.52 9.79
C VAL A 69 12.16 -31.87 10.44
N ARG A 70 11.99 -33.14 10.85
CA ARG A 70 10.80 -33.66 11.53
C ARG A 70 10.79 -33.33 13.02
N ALA A 71 9.56 -33.12 13.49
CA ALA A 71 9.01 -33.41 14.80
C ALA A 71 9.32 -32.46 15.98
N ALA A 72 8.19 -32.03 16.59
CA ALA A 72 8.06 -31.44 17.91
C ALA A 72 8.55 -29.99 18.09
N HIS A 73 7.89 -29.04 17.42
CA HIS A 73 7.76 -27.69 17.99
C HIS A 73 6.35 -27.11 17.78
N SER A 74 5.75 -26.79 18.93
CA SER A 74 4.68 -25.83 19.25
C SER A 74 3.87 -25.16 18.14
N ARG A 75 2.58 -24.96 18.46
CA ARG A 75 1.56 -24.07 17.88
C ARG A 75 2.00 -22.64 17.44
N GLU A 76 3.27 -22.28 17.57
CA GLU A 76 3.92 -21.05 17.12
C GLU A 76 4.23 -21.05 15.61
N GLU A 77 4.44 -22.21 14.97
CA GLU A 77 4.82 -22.28 13.54
C GLU A 77 3.65 -22.07 12.56
N SER A 78 2.40 -22.06 13.04
CA SER A 78 1.21 -21.70 12.25
C SER A 78 0.98 -20.18 12.09
N ARG A 79 1.91 -19.35 12.58
CA ARG A 79 1.79 -17.88 12.66
C ARG A 79 2.59 -17.10 11.60
N LYS A 80 3.11 -17.77 10.57
CA LYS A 80 3.64 -17.12 9.35
C LYS A 80 2.67 -17.20 8.16
N ARG A 81 1.37 -17.03 8.43
CA ARG A 81 0.42 -16.75 7.35
C ARG A 81 0.65 -15.31 6.94
N CYS A 82 0.98 -15.06 5.67
CA CYS A 82 0.63 -13.79 5.02
C CYS A 82 -0.86 -13.59 5.30
N MET A 83 -1.20 -12.78 6.31
CA MET A 83 -2.57 -12.56 6.69
C MET A 83 -3.16 -11.57 5.69
N ASN A 84 -3.56 -12.09 4.53
CA ASN A 84 -4.56 -11.41 3.74
C ASN A 84 -5.86 -11.50 4.54
N ILE A 85 -6.37 -10.34 4.96
CA ILE A 85 -7.60 -10.24 5.75
C ILE A 85 -8.58 -9.39 4.94
N SER A 86 -9.79 -9.89 4.72
CA SER A 86 -10.84 -9.08 4.09
C SER A 86 -11.22 -7.92 5.01
N TRP A 87 -11.50 -6.74 4.45
CA TRP A 87 -11.83 -5.52 5.18
C TRP A 87 -12.89 -5.71 6.28
N ASN A 88 -13.94 -6.48 5.99
CA ASN A 88 -15.04 -6.72 6.94
C ASN A 88 -14.66 -7.61 8.14
N GLN A 89 -13.50 -8.25 8.08
CA GLN A 89 -12.96 -9.13 9.13
C GLN A 89 -11.77 -8.50 9.85
N PHE A 90 -11.29 -7.34 9.40
CA PHE A 90 -10.12 -6.70 9.94
C PHE A 90 -10.43 -5.99 11.27
N ASP A 91 -9.81 -6.47 12.35
CA ASP A 91 -9.86 -5.81 13.66
C ASP A 91 -8.71 -4.79 13.78
N ALA A 92 -9.05 -3.53 13.52
CA ALA A 92 -8.11 -2.42 13.63
C ALA A 92 -7.72 -2.09 15.08
N ASP A 93 -8.43 -2.58 16.09
CA ASP A 93 -8.09 -2.38 17.50
C ASP A 93 -7.08 -3.42 17.99
N GLU A 94 -7.13 -4.64 17.48
CA GLU A 94 -6.17 -5.69 17.83
C GLU A 94 -4.84 -5.55 17.05
N PHE A 95 -4.88 -5.09 15.80
CA PHE A 95 -3.66 -4.99 14.97
C PHE A 95 -2.65 -3.96 15.51
N SER A 96 -1.35 -4.28 15.39
CA SER A 96 -0.27 -3.39 15.80
C SER A 96 0.96 -3.50 14.90
N PHE A 97 1.35 -2.38 14.30
CA PHE A 97 2.55 -2.25 13.47
C PHE A 97 3.88 -2.46 14.22
N HIS A 98 3.88 -2.40 15.55
CA HIS A 98 5.05 -2.76 16.36
C HIS A 98 5.28 -4.28 16.41
N ARG A 99 4.22 -5.07 16.26
CA ARG A 99 4.27 -6.54 16.30
C ARG A 99 4.35 -7.12 14.90
N ASP A 100 3.51 -6.63 14.00
CA ASP A 100 3.49 -7.03 12.61
C ASP A 100 3.77 -5.83 11.70
N PRO A 101 4.94 -5.76 11.05
CA PRO A 101 5.33 -4.58 10.29
C PRO A 101 4.63 -4.43 8.95
N VAL A 102 3.81 -5.39 8.54
CA VAL A 102 3.11 -5.42 7.25
C VAL A 102 1.63 -5.73 7.48
N LEU A 103 0.74 -4.98 6.84
CA LEU A 103 -0.69 -5.20 6.85
C LEU A 103 -1.17 -5.31 5.40
N VAL A 104 -1.89 -6.38 5.08
CA VAL A 104 -2.54 -6.59 3.78
C VAL A 104 -4.03 -6.77 4.01
N ILE A 105 -4.82 -5.85 3.45
CA ILE A 105 -6.28 -5.86 3.51
C ILE A 105 -6.85 -6.07 2.12
N GLU A 106 -7.62 -7.14 1.96
CA GLU A 106 -8.42 -7.39 0.76
C GLU A 106 -9.78 -6.70 0.87
N ASP A 107 -10.45 -6.46 -0.26
CA ASP A 107 -11.76 -5.78 -0.30
C ASP A 107 -11.77 -4.41 0.39
N PHE A 108 -10.62 -3.73 0.45
CA PHE A 108 -10.52 -2.41 1.07
C PHE A 108 -11.32 -1.35 0.32
N TRP A 109 -11.45 -1.49 -1.00
CA TRP A 109 -12.37 -0.71 -1.83
C TRP A 109 -13.47 -1.58 -2.39
N THR A 110 -14.70 -1.08 -2.36
CA THR A 110 -15.74 -1.60 -3.25
C THR A 110 -15.43 -1.22 -4.70
N ASP A 111 -15.99 -1.96 -5.66
CA ASP A 111 -15.85 -1.63 -7.09
C ASP A 111 -16.30 -0.18 -7.38
N ALA A 112 -17.41 0.26 -6.78
CA ALA A 112 -17.93 1.61 -6.97
C ALA A 112 -16.96 2.69 -6.47
N GLU A 113 -16.34 2.51 -5.31
CA GLU A 113 -15.34 3.45 -4.79
C GLU A 113 -14.06 3.44 -5.62
N ARG A 114 -13.62 2.26 -6.06
CA ARG A 114 -12.44 2.12 -6.93
C ARG A 114 -12.64 2.86 -8.25
N GLN A 115 -13.82 2.75 -8.84
CA GLN A 115 -14.17 3.46 -10.08
C GLN A 115 -14.13 4.99 -9.94
N VAL A 116 -14.50 5.54 -8.78
CA VAL A 116 -14.35 6.98 -8.51
C VAL A 116 -12.87 7.40 -8.57
N LEU A 117 -11.98 6.63 -7.94
CA LEU A 117 -10.54 6.91 -7.94
C LEU A 117 -9.91 6.72 -9.33
N LEU A 118 -10.33 5.70 -10.07
CA LEU A 118 -9.90 5.48 -11.45
C LEU A 118 -10.29 6.65 -12.36
N GLN A 119 -11.55 7.07 -12.31
CA GLN A 119 -12.03 8.21 -13.11
C GLN A 119 -11.32 9.51 -12.76
N ALA A 120 -10.95 9.72 -11.50
CA ALA A 120 -10.13 10.86 -11.12
C ALA A 120 -8.71 10.75 -11.69
N GLY A 121 -8.11 9.56 -11.64
CA GLY A 121 -6.81 9.27 -12.23
C GLY A 121 -6.74 9.54 -13.73
N THR A 122 -7.82 9.30 -14.50
CA THR A 122 -7.83 9.60 -15.95
C THR A 122 -7.79 11.10 -16.25
N ARG A 123 -8.18 11.96 -15.31
CA ARG A 123 -8.12 13.42 -15.43
C ARG A 123 -6.82 14.01 -14.90
N ALA A 124 -6.00 13.20 -14.23
CA ALA A 124 -4.77 13.67 -13.60
C ALA A 124 -3.66 13.93 -14.64
N ALA A 125 -2.73 14.82 -14.30
CA ALA A 125 -1.57 15.12 -15.14
C ALA A 125 -0.47 14.05 -14.95
N TRP A 126 -0.43 13.08 -15.85
CA TRP A 126 0.57 12.00 -15.82
C TRP A 126 1.92 12.44 -16.35
N ARG A 127 2.98 11.93 -15.72
CA ARG A 127 4.36 12.02 -16.16
C ARG A 127 4.99 10.65 -16.13
N ALA A 128 5.62 10.26 -17.23
CA ALA A 128 6.44 9.06 -17.29
C ALA A 128 7.76 9.27 -16.55
N LEU A 129 8.41 8.19 -16.10
CA LEU A 129 9.70 8.25 -15.41
C LEU A 129 10.77 9.00 -16.22
N SER A 130 10.77 8.82 -17.54
CA SER A 130 11.66 9.53 -18.48
C SER A 130 11.50 11.06 -18.46
N GLU A 131 10.33 11.57 -18.07
CA GLU A 131 10.03 12.99 -17.93
C GLU A 131 10.35 13.52 -16.52
N MET A 132 10.86 12.66 -15.63
CA MET A 132 11.26 12.99 -14.26
C MET A 132 12.75 12.66 -14.02
N PRO A 133 13.71 13.42 -14.58
CA PRO A 133 15.13 13.04 -14.62
C PRO A 133 15.75 12.74 -13.25
N HIS A 134 15.40 13.51 -12.22
CA HIS A 134 15.90 13.29 -10.85
C HIS A 134 15.42 11.95 -10.26
N VAL A 135 14.18 11.57 -10.55
CA VAL A 135 13.60 10.30 -10.10
C VAL A 135 14.20 9.15 -10.90
N ARG A 136 14.32 9.30 -12.22
CA ARG A 136 14.97 8.32 -13.10
C ARG A 136 16.41 8.02 -12.70
N ALA A 137 17.17 9.03 -12.29
CA ALA A 137 18.54 8.86 -11.82
C ALA A 137 18.62 8.00 -10.54
N THR A 138 17.57 8.02 -9.71
CA THR A 138 17.47 7.21 -8.49
C THR A 138 17.06 5.77 -8.79
N PHE A 139 16.31 5.58 -9.88
CA PHE A 139 15.74 4.29 -10.28
C PHE A 139 16.12 3.94 -11.73
N PRO A 140 17.40 3.68 -12.01
CA PRO A 140 17.80 3.15 -13.31
C PRO A 140 17.14 1.79 -13.56
N ASP A 141 16.93 1.44 -14.82
CA ASP A 141 16.46 0.11 -15.26
C ASP A 141 15.07 -0.33 -14.76
N CYS A 142 14.25 0.63 -14.32
CA CYS A 142 12.89 0.44 -13.80
C CYS A 142 11.77 0.55 -14.85
N GLY A 143 12.12 0.57 -16.15
CA GLY A 143 11.15 0.86 -17.21
C GLY A 143 10.79 2.35 -17.27
N ASN A 144 9.56 2.66 -17.68
CA ASN A 144 9.05 4.02 -17.88
C ASN A 144 7.66 4.21 -17.25
N TRP A 145 7.47 3.72 -16.02
CA TRP A 145 6.22 3.83 -15.29
C TRP A 145 5.73 5.28 -15.17
N GLY A 146 4.41 5.44 -15.06
CA GLY A 146 3.75 6.73 -14.92
C GLY A 146 3.48 7.11 -13.47
N LYS A 147 3.55 8.41 -13.18
CA LYS A 147 3.08 9.02 -11.92
C LYS A 147 2.16 10.20 -12.22
N ALA A 148 1.10 10.35 -11.44
CA ALA A 148 0.30 11.57 -11.41
C ALA A 148 0.03 12.00 -9.97
N GLU A 149 -0.05 13.30 -9.74
CA GLU A 149 -0.45 13.83 -8.44
C GLU A 149 -1.92 13.54 -8.16
N MET A 150 -2.22 13.19 -6.91
CA MET A 150 -3.59 12.97 -6.46
C MET A 150 -4.22 14.30 -6.06
N ALA A 151 -5.40 14.59 -6.60
CA ALA A 151 -6.15 15.78 -6.21
C ALA A 151 -6.74 15.63 -4.81
N ARG A 152 -7.07 16.78 -4.20
CA ARG A 152 -7.48 16.86 -2.79
C ARG A 152 -8.73 16.03 -2.46
N PRO A 153 -9.83 16.07 -3.23
CA PRO A 153 -11.04 15.32 -2.89
C PRO A 153 -10.79 13.80 -2.80
N GLU A 154 -9.95 13.27 -3.68
CA GLU A 154 -9.59 11.85 -3.70
C GLU A 154 -8.66 11.49 -2.54
N ALA A 155 -7.72 12.38 -2.20
CA ALA A 155 -6.87 12.22 -1.03
C ALA A 155 -7.67 12.23 0.28
N GLU A 156 -8.68 13.10 0.40
CA GLU A 156 -9.57 13.16 1.57
C GLU A 156 -10.39 11.86 1.72
N ARG A 157 -10.92 11.32 0.62
CA ARG A 157 -11.63 10.02 0.62
C ARG A 157 -10.73 8.85 1.04
N LEU A 158 -9.50 8.81 0.54
CA LEU A 158 -8.53 7.80 0.97
C LEU A 158 -8.20 7.96 2.46
N LEU A 159 -8.04 9.19 2.95
CA LEU A 159 -7.76 9.47 4.35
C LEU A 159 -8.91 9.03 5.26
N GLU A 160 -10.17 9.24 4.87
CA GLU A 160 -11.34 8.78 5.63
C GLU A 160 -11.29 7.26 5.86
N ARG A 161 -10.96 6.48 4.82
CA ARG A 161 -10.80 5.02 4.93
C ARG A 161 -9.55 4.60 5.72
N LEU A 162 -8.47 5.38 5.64
CA LEU A 162 -7.23 5.16 6.40
C LEU A 162 -7.30 5.62 7.86
N SER A 163 -8.44 6.16 8.32
CA SER A 163 -8.63 6.63 9.70
C SER A 163 -8.82 5.45 10.68
N LEU A 164 -7.85 4.52 10.68
CA LEU A 164 -7.86 3.29 11.46
C LEU A 164 -7.13 3.47 12.81
N PRO A 165 -7.68 2.98 13.93
CA PRO A 165 -7.05 3.08 15.25
C PRO A 165 -5.62 2.54 15.32
N CYS A 166 -5.30 1.44 14.62
CA CYS A 166 -3.93 0.88 14.61
C CYS A 166 -2.91 1.79 13.92
N ILE A 167 -3.33 2.55 12.89
CA ILE A 167 -2.48 3.52 12.21
C ILE A 167 -2.21 4.70 13.14
N GLU A 168 -3.27 5.25 13.77
CA GLU A 168 -3.13 6.33 14.74
C GLU A 168 -2.19 5.92 15.87
N ARG A 169 -2.46 4.80 16.56
CA ARG A 169 -1.60 4.32 17.66
C ARG A 169 -0.15 4.18 17.26
N TYR A 170 0.12 3.68 16.05
CA TYR A 170 1.50 3.56 15.56
C TYR A 170 2.14 4.91 15.27
N ILE A 171 1.45 5.82 14.58
CA ILE A 171 1.97 7.16 14.28
C ILE A 171 2.18 7.97 15.56
N GLU A 172 1.29 7.86 16.54
CA GLU A 172 1.37 8.56 17.82
C GLU A 172 2.35 7.92 18.81
N SER A 173 2.84 6.71 18.53
CA SER A 173 3.87 6.08 19.35
C SER A 173 5.23 6.79 19.27
N PHE A 174 5.46 7.58 18.22
CA PHE A 174 6.73 8.27 18.03
C PHE A 174 6.80 9.52 18.94
N PRO A 175 7.93 9.75 19.64
CA PRO A 175 8.05 10.87 20.56
C PRO A 175 8.19 12.21 19.83
N SER A 176 7.82 13.31 20.50
CA SER A 176 8.14 14.68 20.07
C SER A 176 7.64 15.07 18.67
N ILE A 177 6.48 14.53 18.24
CA ILE A 177 5.86 14.88 16.96
C ILE A 177 5.34 16.31 17.02
N ARG A 178 5.83 17.17 16.12
CA ARG A 178 5.35 18.54 15.91
C ARG A 178 4.25 18.59 14.86
N ARG A 179 4.40 17.86 13.76
CA ARG A 179 3.42 17.79 12.67
C ARG A 179 3.34 16.40 12.09
N ARG A 180 2.19 16.10 11.48
CA ARG A 180 1.95 14.90 10.68
C ARG A 180 1.77 15.33 9.24
N HIS A 181 2.35 14.57 8.33
CA HIS A 181 2.36 14.84 6.91
C HIS A 181 1.87 13.60 6.16
N MET A 182 1.25 13.81 5.01
CA MET A 182 0.85 12.73 4.12
C MET A 182 1.09 13.12 2.68
N SER A 183 1.35 12.14 1.82
CA SER A 183 1.54 12.34 0.39
C SER A 183 0.98 11.12 -0.33
N PHE A 184 0.10 11.34 -1.30
CA PHE A 184 -0.46 10.28 -2.14
C PHE A 184 -0.29 10.64 -3.61
N SER A 185 0.02 9.65 -4.45
CA SER A 185 0.12 9.82 -5.89
C SER A 185 -0.41 8.58 -6.60
N TYR A 186 -0.94 8.77 -7.80
CA TYR A 186 -1.25 7.67 -8.70
C TYR A 186 0.02 7.14 -9.34
N TYR A 187 0.06 5.82 -9.54
CA TYR A 187 1.13 5.13 -10.27
C TYR A 187 0.53 4.16 -11.29
N SER A 188 1.21 4.04 -12.42
CA SER A 188 0.84 3.13 -13.51
C SER A 188 2.09 2.39 -13.98
N TYR A 189 2.05 1.06 -13.96
CA TYR A 189 3.11 0.20 -14.49
C TYR A 189 2.54 -0.61 -15.66
N ALA A 190 3.09 -0.42 -16.84
CA ALA A 190 2.79 -1.21 -18.04
C ALA A 190 3.80 -2.37 -18.19
N ALA A 191 3.61 -3.23 -19.19
CA ALA A 191 4.55 -4.29 -19.53
C ALA A 191 5.99 -3.78 -19.58
N GLY A 192 6.89 -4.46 -18.86
CA GLY A 192 8.29 -4.09 -18.75
C GLY A 192 8.59 -3.07 -17.64
N ASP A 193 7.62 -2.41 -17.01
CA ASP A 193 7.87 -1.51 -15.89
C ASP A 193 8.11 -2.27 -14.59
N CYS A 194 8.96 -1.73 -13.71
CA CYS A 194 9.19 -2.28 -12.37
C CYS A 194 9.65 -1.17 -11.40
N LEU A 195 9.89 -1.52 -10.14
CA LEU A 195 10.58 -0.63 -9.20
C LEU A 195 11.59 -1.45 -8.40
N LEU A 196 12.88 -1.14 -8.56
CA LEU A 196 13.96 -1.89 -7.91
C LEU A 196 13.93 -1.75 -6.38
N THR A 197 14.69 -2.64 -5.72
CA THR A 197 14.72 -2.75 -4.27
C THR A 197 15.18 -1.44 -3.60
N HIS A 198 14.35 -0.90 -2.71
CA HIS A 198 14.59 0.29 -1.90
C HIS A 198 13.86 0.16 -0.56
N ASP A 199 14.09 1.07 0.40
CA ASP A 199 13.53 0.97 1.77
C ASP A 199 12.67 2.17 2.22
N ASP A 200 12.39 3.08 1.30
CA ASP A 200 11.65 4.31 1.51
C ASP A 200 12.24 5.31 2.51
N THR A 201 13.50 5.15 2.93
CA THR A 201 14.15 6.12 3.83
C THR A 201 14.59 7.40 3.14
N VAL A 202 15.07 7.28 1.89
CA VAL A 202 15.62 8.40 1.15
C VAL A 202 14.49 9.26 0.62
N GLN A 203 14.32 10.44 1.24
CA GLN A 203 13.64 11.53 0.58
C GLN A 203 14.63 12.15 -0.38
N THR A 204 14.39 12.02 -1.68
CA THR A 204 15.01 12.93 -2.64
C THR A 204 14.56 14.33 -2.28
N ALA A 205 15.36 15.03 -1.47
CA ALA A 205 15.16 16.41 -1.14
C ALA A 205 15.24 17.19 -2.45
N GLY A 206 14.08 17.58 -2.99
CA GLY A 206 14.05 18.63 -3.99
C GLY A 206 14.67 19.90 -3.40
N PRO A 207 15.19 20.83 -4.22
CA PRO A 207 15.79 22.08 -3.75
C PRO A 207 14.87 22.94 -2.86
N ALA A 208 13.55 22.67 -2.86
CA ALA A 208 12.58 23.28 -1.95
C ALA A 208 12.71 22.83 -0.48
N ASN A 209 13.20 21.62 -0.20
CA ASN A 209 13.32 21.09 1.16
C ASN A 209 14.57 21.61 1.89
N ALA A 210 15.53 22.20 1.18
CA ALA A 210 16.74 22.74 1.79
C ALA A 210 16.51 24.03 2.59
N ARG A 211 15.36 24.69 2.42
CA ARG A 211 15.07 26.01 3.03
C ARG A 211 14.16 25.97 4.27
N HIS A 212 13.56 24.83 4.63
CA HIS A 212 12.44 24.79 5.59
C HIS A 212 12.57 23.82 6.77
N GLY A 213 13.76 23.29 7.07
CA GLY A 213 14.01 22.47 8.26
C GLY A 213 14.18 20.98 7.98
N VAL A 214 14.15 20.16 9.03
CA VAL A 214 14.33 18.70 8.93
C VAL A 214 13.14 18.11 8.17
N ALA A 215 13.41 17.39 7.09
CA ALA A 215 12.37 16.79 6.27
C ALA A 215 11.53 15.77 7.09
N PRO A 216 10.20 15.71 6.92
CA PRO A 216 9.34 14.81 7.68
C PRO A 216 9.82 13.37 7.57
N LEU A 217 9.79 12.56 8.62
CA LEU A 217 10.23 11.17 8.57
C LEU A 217 9.09 10.26 8.15
N ARG A 218 9.28 9.44 7.11
CA ARG A 218 8.32 8.41 6.69
C ARG A 218 8.23 7.32 7.75
N ARG A 219 7.00 6.99 8.15
CA ARG A 219 6.70 6.01 9.22
C ARG A 219 5.94 4.81 8.68
N LEU A 220 4.97 5.06 7.81
CA LEU A 220 4.26 4.03 7.05
C LEU A 220 4.31 4.40 5.57
N ALA A 221 4.56 3.39 4.74
CA ALA A 221 4.27 3.44 3.32
C ALA A 221 2.96 2.70 3.07
N LEU A 222 2.22 3.13 2.05
CA LEU A 222 1.00 2.46 1.61
C LEU A 222 0.97 2.28 0.10
N VAL A 223 0.26 1.25 -0.33
CA VAL A 223 -0.18 1.08 -1.72
C VAL A 223 -1.58 0.49 -1.74
N THR A 224 -2.47 1.02 -2.57
CA THR A 224 -3.78 0.43 -2.83
C THR A 224 -4.03 0.32 -4.33
N TYR A 225 -4.69 -0.74 -4.75
CA TYR A 225 -4.76 -1.17 -6.15
C TYR A 225 -6.09 -0.80 -6.80
N LEU A 226 -6.01 -0.18 -7.98
CA LEU A 226 -7.16 0.46 -8.61
C LEU A 226 -7.66 -0.23 -9.88
N HIS A 227 -6.86 -1.04 -10.55
CA HIS A 227 -7.27 -1.73 -11.78
C HIS A 227 -8.41 -2.74 -11.51
N ASP A 228 -9.17 -3.09 -12.54
CA ASP A 228 -10.34 -3.95 -12.39
C ASP A 228 -10.01 -5.44 -12.37
N GLU A 229 -8.93 -5.85 -13.02
CA GLU A 229 -8.46 -7.23 -13.02
C GLU A 229 -6.94 -7.31 -12.99
N TRP A 230 -6.42 -8.37 -12.37
CA TRP A 230 -5.02 -8.72 -12.41
C TRP A 230 -4.83 -10.23 -12.35
N GLN A 231 -4.05 -10.77 -13.29
CA GLN A 231 -3.74 -12.19 -13.30
C GLN A 231 -2.37 -12.44 -12.67
N PRO A 232 -2.18 -13.57 -11.97
CA PRO A 232 -0.89 -13.91 -11.35
C PRO A 232 0.28 -13.90 -12.34
N ASP A 233 0.07 -14.35 -13.57
CA ASP A 233 1.14 -14.44 -14.58
C ASP A 233 1.55 -13.07 -15.16
N TRP A 234 0.84 -11.99 -14.83
CA TRP A 234 1.16 -10.64 -15.30
C TRP A 234 2.27 -9.96 -14.47
N GLY A 235 2.74 -10.60 -13.39
CA GLY A 235 3.79 -10.06 -12.53
C GLY A 235 3.32 -8.84 -11.72
N GLY A 236 4.21 -7.88 -11.49
CA GLY A 236 3.87 -6.65 -10.77
C GLY A 236 3.61 -6.81 -9.26
N GLU A 237 3.97 -7.95 -8.67
CA GLU A 237 3.84 -8.18 -7.24
C GLU A 237 4.68 -7.20 -6.42
N LEU A 238 4.18 -6.81 -5.26
CA LEU A 238 4.97 -6.13 -4.25
C LEU A 238 5.72 -7.21 -3.43
N ILE A 239 7.05 -7.19 -3.50
CA ILE A 239 7.90 -8.06 -2.68
C ILE A 239 8.39 -7.27 -1.48
N ILE A 240 8.14 -7.76 -0.28
CA ILE A 240 8.63 -7.17 0.98
C ILE A 240 9.70 -8.09 1.57
N TYR A 241 10.77 -7.48 2.08
CA TYR A 241 11.90 -8.17 2.67
C TYR A 241 12.01 -7.90 4.18
N ALA A 242 12.52 -8.88 4.91
CA ALA A 242 13.16 -8.66 6.20
C ALA A 242 14.66 -8.47 6.01
N ASN A 243 15.25 -7.65 6.88
CA ASN A 243 16.70 -7.61 7.05
C ASN A 243 17.13 -8.88 7.78
N GLY A 244 17.91 -9.72 7.11
CA GLY A 244 18.55 -10.87 7.73
C GLY A 244 19.69 -10.42 8.65
N SER A 245 19.82 -11.06 9.81
CA SER A 245 20.84 -10.79 10.83
C SER A 245 22.24 -11.39 10.52
N GLY A 246 22.52 -11.78 9.27
CA GLY A 246 23.72 -12.53 8.92
C GLY A 246 24.32 -12.11 7.58
N GLY A 247 25.20 -11.11 7.62
CA GLY A 247 26.09 -10.75 6.52
C GLY A 247 27.24 -9.91 7.06
N GLY A 248 28.49 -10.30 6.80
CA GLY A 248 29.65 -9.44 7.08
C GLY A 248 29.48 -8.06 6.42
N MET A 249 30.28 -7.08 6.87
CA MET A 249 30.15 -5.62 6.67
C MET A 249 29.73 -5.08 5.27
N ASN A 250 29.68 -5.88 4.21
CA ASN A 250 29.43 -5.44 2.84
C ASN A 250 28.26 -6.10 2.09
N ARG A 251 27.47 -7.02 2.66
CA ARG A 251 26.26 -7.54 1.97
C ARG A 251 25.08 -7.69 2.93
N ARG A 252 24.07 -6.84 2.75
CA ARG A 252 22.76 -7.02 3.41
C ARG A 252 22.09 -8.26 2.83
N ARG A 253 21.86 -9.27 3.67
CA ARG A 253 21.09 -10.46 3.29
C ARG A 253 19.61 -10.13 3.44
N LEU A 254 18.91 -9.97 2.32
CA LEU A 254 17.46 -9.77 2.30
C LEU A 254 16.76 -11.12 2.17
N SER A 255 15.76 -11.38 3.01
CA SER A 255 14.87 -12.53 2.89
C SER A 255 13.47 -12.07 2.59
N ILE A 256 12.84 -12.63 1.55
CA ILE A 256 11.44 -12.35 1.21
C ILE A 256 10.57 -12.77 2.40
N THR A 257 9.75 -11.85 2.90
CA THR A 257 8.71 -12.15 3.90
C THR A 257 7.33 -12.15 3.30
N HIS A 258 7.09 -11.33 2.27
CA HIS A 258 5.81 -11.26 1.59
C HIS A 258 6.01 -11.17 0.08
N CYS A 259 5.15 -11.88 -0.63
CA CYS A 259 4.92 -11.72 -2.07
C CYS A 259 3.44 -11.38 -2.22
N ILE A 260 3.14 -10.12 -2.55
CA ILE A 260 1.78 -9.61 -2.53
C ILE A 260 1.34 -9.33 -3.95
N ALA A 261 0.40 -10.15 -4.44
CA ALA A 261 -0.28 -9.90 -5.69
C ALA A 261 -1.05 -8.58 -5.62
N PRO A 262 -1.04 -7.76 -6.68
CA PRO A 262 -1.71 -6.47 -6.67
C PRO A 262 -3.21 -6.66 -6.90
N LEU A 263 -3.94 -7.31 -5.98
CA LEU A 263 -5.35 -7.63 -6.18
C LEU A 263 -6.23 -6.36 -6.25
N PRO A 264 -7.20 -6.26 -7.18
CA PRO A 264 -8.12 -5.14 -7.28
C PRO A 264 -8.74 -4.75 -5.95
N GLY A 265 -8.70 -3.46 -5.61
CA GLY A 265 -9.31 -2.92 -4.40
C GLY A 265 -8.62 -3.29 -3.08
N SER A 266 -7.48 -3.99 -3.10
CA SER A 266 -6.73 -4.28 -1.88
C SER A 266 -5.84 -3.10 -1.44
N LEU A 267 -5.44 -3.12 -0.17
CA LEU A 267 -4.54 -2.17 0.48
C LEU A 267 -3.39 -2.90 1.15
N VAL A 268 -2.18 -2.37 0.98
CA VAL A 268 -1.00 -2.79 1.73
C VAL A 268 -0.45 -1.59 2.49
N LEU A 269 -0.15 -1.78 3.76
CA LEU A 269 0.62 -0.84 4.58
C LEU A 269 1.84 -1.54 5.15
N PHE A 270 2.95 -0.84 5.25
CA PHE A 270 4.12 -1.36 5.95
C PHE A 270 4.95 -0.27 6.62
N THR A 271 5.60 -0.64 7.72
CA THR A 271 6.51 0.21 8.48
C THR A 271 7.70 0.67 7.64
N VAL A 272 8.19 1.89 7.85
CA VAL A 272 9.40 2.42 7.22
C VAL A 272 10.47 2.64 8.31
N PRO A 273 11.74 2.22 8.10
CA PRO A 273 12.33 1.62 6.90
C PRO A 273 11.88 0.18 6.62
N ARG A 274 11.69 -0.14 5.34
CA ARG A 274 11.43 -1.54 4.91
C ARG A 274 11.81 -1.77 3.46
N PHE A 275 12.76 -2.68 3.26
CA PHE A 275 13.14 -3.11 1.92
C PHE A 275 11.97 -3.74 1.19
N HIS A 276 11.69 -3.25 0.00
CA HIS A 276 10.67 -3.78 -0.90
C HIS A 276 10.99 -3.44 -2.36
N ARG A 277 10.32 -4.12 -3.29
CA ARG A 277 10.38 -3.84 -4.73
C ARG A 277 9.03 -4.12 -5.38
N VAL A 278 8.79 -3.55 -6.55
CA VAL A 278 7.69 -3.96 -7.45
C VAL A 278 8.30 -4.83 -8.54
N CYS A 279 7.81 -6.07 -8.67
CA CYS A 279 8.22 -6.98 -9.74
C CYS A 279 7.93 -6.35 -11.11
N ARG A 280 8.66 -6.83 -12.12
CA ARG A 280 8.41 -6.40 -13.49
C ARG A 280 7.03 -6.87 -13.92
N VAL A 281 6.25 -6.00 -14.56
CA VAL A 281 5.02 -6.41 -15.22
C VAL A 281 5.40 -7.20 -16.47
N ASP A 282 4.89 -8.42 -16.58
CA ASP A 282 5.23 -9.34 -17.66
C ASP A 282 4.54 -8.93 -18.97
N PRO A 283 5.22 -9.02 -20.13
CA PRO A 283 4.61 -8.76 -21.44
C PRO A 283 3.34 -9.57 -21.74
N VAL A 284 3.12 -10.72 -21.11
CA VAL A 284 1.88 -11.51 -21.28
C VAL A 284 0.64 -10.74 -20.80
N GLY A 285 0.81 -9.74 -19.94
CA GLY A 285 -0.25 -8.81 -19.54
C GLY A 285 -0.65 -7.81 -20.64
N GLY A 286 0.01 -7.79 -21.79
CA GLY A 286 -0.37 -6.95 -22.93
C GLY A 286 -0.53 -5.47 -22.58
N GLU A 287 -1.70 -4.91 -22.89
CA GLU A 287 -2.02 -3.49 -22.66
C GLU A 287 -2.52 -3.19 -21.23
N TYR A 288 -2.67 -4.22 -20.38
CA TYR A 288 -3.10 -4.04 -19.00
C TYR A 288 -2.03 -3.32 -18.19
N LYS A 289 -2.46 -2.40 -17.33
CA LYS A 289 -1.59 -1.60 -16.48
C LYS A 289 -1.91 -1.86 -15.01
N ARG A 290 -0.87 -2.08 -14.21
CA ARG A 290 -0.99 -2.13 -12.76
C ARG A 290 -1.20 -0.71 -12.25
N LEU A 291 -2.45 -0.36 -12.01
CA LEU A 291 -2.85 0.93 -11.46
C LEU A 291 -2.88 0.88 -9.94
N SER A 292 -2.31 1.88 -9.29
CA SER A 292 -2.29 1.99 -7.84
C SER A 292 -2.24 3.44 -7.37
N VAL A 293 -2.61 3.65 -6.11
CA VAL A 293 -2.25 4.84 -5.33
C VAL A 293 -1.19 4.41 -4.35
N ALA A 294 -0.08 5.14 -4.28
CA ALA A 294 0.94 4.91 -3.27
C ALA A 294 1.33 6.21 -2.57
N GLY A 295 1.81 6.08 -1.34
CA GLY A 295 2.05 7.24 -0.50
C GLY A 295 2.69 6.92 0.84
N TRP A 296 2.84 7.97 1.64
CA TRP A 296 3.47 7.88 2.96
C TRP A 296 2.69 8.65 4.03
N LEU A 297 2.67 8.08 5.22
CA LEU A 297 2.36 8.78 6.47
C LEU A 297 3.68 9.13 7.15
N MET A 298 3.82 10.41 7.52
CA MET A 298 5.09 11.00 7.93
C MET A 298 4.93 11.84 9.19
N THR A 299 6.00 11.95 9.97
CA THR A 299 6.05 12.77 11.19
C THR A 299 7.22 13.74 11.16
N GLU A 300 6.97 14.99 11.51
CA GLU A 300 8.00 16.02 11.73
C GLU A 300 8.28 16.11 13.22
N HIS A 301 9.56 16.11 13.60
CA HIS A 301 9.98 16.10 15.00
C HIS A 301 10.70 17.39 15.38
N GLY A 302 10.61 17.77 16.65
CA GLY A 302 11.50 18.79 17.21
C GLY A 302 12.94 18.28 17.34
N ALA A 303 13.88 19.20 17.16
CA ALA A 303 15.26 19.01 17.62
C ALA A 303 15.30 18.90 19.15
#